data_AF-A0A933YC80-F1
#
_entry.id   AF-A0A933YC80-F1
#
_cell.length_a   1.000
_cell.length_b   1.000
_cell.length_c   1.000
_cell.angle_alpha   90.00
_cell.angle_beta   90.00
_cell.angle_gamma   90.00
#
_symmetry.space_group_name_H-M   'P 1'
#
loop_
_entity.id
_entity.type
_entity.pdbx_description
1 polymer ?
#
loop_
_entity_poly.entity_id
_entity_poly.type
_entity_poly.pdbx_seq_one_letter_code
_entity_poly.pdbx_strand_id
1 'polypeptide(L)'
;MMIRFGILLILLSATVEASAGSGTRKIVPMRSHQSALSNNASAIAAVSDTLRLLAIMVDFVADNESRTSDSGKFLLRPLSGNLDPPPHDAIYFQKKFEFVRNYFRKVSNGKLIVSGTVLNRVVSLPKSMSDYSPPSTSTTFTEVAQLAIDSWRMADSLF
;
A
#
# COMPACT_ATOMS: atom_id res chain seq x y z
N MET A 1 8.12 -4.84 59.71
CA MET A 1 6.96 -5.74 59.61
C MET A 1 6.01 -5.18 58.56
N MET A 2 6.02 -5.75 57.35
CA MET A 2 4.90 -5.77 56.39
C MET A 2 5.21 -6.85 55.36
N ILE A 3 4.22 -7.71 55.13
CA ILE A 3 4.29 -8.98 54.41
C ILE A 3 3.52 -8.80 53.09
N ARG A 4 3.89 -9.62 52.09
CA ARG A 4 3.14 -10.06 50.90
C ARG A 4 3.37 -9.19 49.65
N PHE A 5 3.45 -9.71 48.43
CA PHE A 5 2.93 -10.94 47.83
C PHE A 5 3.91 -11.47 46.77
N GLY A 6 4.03 -12.79 46.66
CA GLY A 6 4.80 -13.43 45.60
C GLY A 6 4.06 -13.43 44.26
N ILE A 7 4.84 -13.39 43.18
CA ILE A 7 4.45 -13.89 41.87
C ILE A 7 5.50 -14.93 41.49
N LEU A 8 5.04 -16.17 41.34
CA LEU A 8 5.81 -17.34 40.96
C LEU A 8 6.05 -17.31 39.44
N LEU A 9 7.32 -17.38 39.07
CA LEU A 9 7.88 -17.36 37.72
C LEU A 9 7.90 -18.79 37.14
N ILE A 10 7.56 -18.99 35.87
CA ILE A 10 8.01 -20.16 35.10
C ILE A 10 8.64 -19.66 33.80
N LEU A 11 9.94 -19.40 33.86
CA LEU A 11 10.80 -19.35 32.67
C LEU A 11 11.35 -20.76 32.47
N LEU A 12 10.94 -21.41 31.37
CA LEU A 12 11.52 -22.68 30.94
C LEU A 12 12.86 -22.39 30.26
N SER A 13 13.92 -22.26 31.05
CA SER A 13 15.30 -22.20 30.55
C SER A 13 15.77 -23.62 30.24
N ALA A 14 15.95 -23.94 28.95
CA ALA A 14 16.66 -25.15 28.54
C ALA A 14 18.17 -24.94 28.76
N THR A 15 18.72 -25.61 29.76
CA THR A 15 20.16 -25.73 29.95
C THR A 15 20.70 -26.78 28.98
N VAL A 16 21.69 -26.41 28.18
CA VAL A 16 22.52 -27.36 27.44
C VAL A 16 23.86 -27.41 28.16
N GLU A 17 24.09 -28.47 28.92
CA GLU A 17 25.43 -28.89 29.31
C GLU A 17 26.07 -29.60 28.12
N ALA A 18 27.17 -29.06 27.63
CA ALA A 18 28.05 -29.75 26.69
C ALA A 18 29.42 -29.91 27.36
N SER A 19 29.78 -31.18 27.59
CA SER A 19 31.09 -31.64 28.06
C SER A 19 32.19 -31.32 27.05
N ALA A 20 33.41 -31.14 27.56
CA ALA A 20 34.54 -30.44 26.95
C ALA A 20 35.19 -31.10 25.71
N GLY A 21 35.71 -30.26 24.82
CA GLY A 21 36.65 -30.64 23.76
C GLY A 21 37.38 -29.41 23.19
N SER A 22 38.66 -29.25 23.53
CA SER A 22 39.56 -28.21 23.02
C SER A 22 39.84 -28.43 21.53
N GLY A 23 39.58 -27.44 20.68
CA GLY A 23 39.88 -27.52 19.25
C GLY A 23 39.49 -26.25 18.49
N THR A 24 40.51 -25.57 17.96
CA THR A 24 40.49 -24.31 17.19
C THR A 24 39.27 -24.08 16.26
N ARG A 25 38.66 -22.89 16.36
CA ARG A 25 37.52 -22.45 15.54
C ARG A 25 37.95 -22.13 14.10
N LYS A 26 37.51 -22.95 13.14
CA LYS A 26 37.26 -22.50 11.75
C LYS A 26 35.79 -22.10 11.64
N ILE A 27 35.55 -20.85 11.23
CA ILE A 27 34.19 -20.35 10.97
C ILE A 27 33.71 -20.98 9.66
N VAL A 28 32.79 -21.94 9.74
CA VAL A 28 32.10 -22.54 8.59
C VAL A 28 30.75 -21.81 8.45
N PRO A 29 30.36 -21.34 7.26
CA PRO A 29 29.10 -20.62 7.10
C PRO A 29 27.93 -21.52 7.49
N MET A 30 26.99 -20.93 8.21
CA MET A 30 25.82 -21.59 8.82
C MET A 30 25.02 -22.34 7.76
N ARG A 31 25.05 -23.68 7.81
CA ARG A 31 24.13 -24.54 7.05
C ARG A 31 22.70 -24.15 7.42
N SER A 32 21.91 -23.79 6.42
CA SER A 32 20.47 -23.65 6.56
C SER A 32 19.88 -24.98 7.04
N HIS A 33 19.22 -24.97 8.21
CA HIS A 33 18.36 -26.07 8.63
C HIS A 33 17.13 -26.09 7.71
N GLN A 34 17.24 -26.74 6.55
CA GLN A 34 16.08 -27.26 5.84
C GLN A 34 15.75 -28.62 6.46
N SER A 35 14.96 -28.59 7.53
CA SER A 35 14.25 -29.77 7.98
C SER A 35 13.31 -30.20 6.86
N ALA A 36 13.61 -31.34 6.24
CA ALA A 36 12.72 -32.00 5.30
C ALA A 36 11.48 -32.49 6.05
N LEU A 37 10.44 -31.65 6.12
CA LEU A 37 9.11 -32.10 6.50
C LEU A 37 8.47 -32.74 5.26
N SER A 38 8.45 -34.07 5.26
CA SER A 38 7.67 -34.87 4.32
C SER A 38 6.18 -34.62 4.57
N ASN A 39 5.63 -33.60 3.94
CA ASN A 39 4.20 -33.35 3.93
C ASN A 39 3.58 -34.04 2.70
N ASN A 40 3.10 -35.28 2.89
CA ASN A 40 2.09 -35.87 2.01
C ASN A 40 0.72 -35.20 2.27
N ALA A 41 0.69 -33.87 2.30
CA ALA A 41 -0.54 -33.13 2.12
C ALA A 41 -0.62 -32.89 0.62
N SER A 42 -1.60 -33.46 -0.05
CA SER A 42 -2.00 -33.01 -1.38
C SER A 42 -2.17 -31.51 -1.30
N ALA A 43 -1.15 -30.77 -1.76
CA ALA A 43 -1.18 -29.33 -1.75
C ALA A 43 -2.31 -28.96 -2.69
N ILE A 44 -3.47 -28.61 -2.13
CA ILE A 44 -4.45 -27.81 -2.84
C ILE A 44 -3.63 -26.60 -3.26
N ALA A 45 -3.28 -26.53 -4.55
CA ALA A 45 -2.58 -25.39 -5.09
C ALA A 45 -3.40 -24.18 -4.67
N ALA A 46 -2.84 -23.35 -3.80
CA ALA A 46 -3.52 -22.15 -3.37
C ALA A 46 -3.70 -21.29 -4.63
N VAL A 47 -4.89 -21.31 -5.21
CA VAL A 47 -5.21 -20.51 -6.39
C VAL A 47 -5.18 -19.06 -5.93
N SER A 48 -4.26 -18.29 -6.48
CA SER A 48 -4.18 -16.86 -6.21
C SER A 48 -5.36 -16.15 -6.88
N ASP A 49 -6.05 -15.29 -6.11
CA ASP A 49 -7.06 -14.39 -6.66
C ASP A 49 -6.39 -13.17 -7.31
N THR A 50 -7.01 -12.59 -8.34
CA THR A 50 -6.48 -11.43 -9.06
C THR A 50 -7.46 -10.27 -9.08
N LEU A 51 -7.12 -9.19 -8.37
CA LEU A 51 -7.83 -7.92 -8.43
C LEU A 51 -7.25 -7.04 -9.54
N ARG A 52 -8.11 -6.64 -10.49
CA ARG A 52 -7.75 -5.75 -11.60
C ARG A 52 -8.23 -4.33 -11.33
N LEU A 53 -7.32 -3.38 -11.35
CA LEU A 53 -7.57 -1.97 -11.09
C LEU A 53 -7.39 -1.15 -12.38
N LEU A 54 -8.33 -0.25 -12.64
CA LEU A 54 -8.20 0.79 -13.65
C LEU A 54 -8.21 2.14 -12.94
N ALA A 55 -7.18 2.95 -13.17
CA ALA A 55 -7.10 4.30 -12.64
C ALA A 55 -7.12 5.34 -13.76
N ILE A 56 -7.78 6.45 -13.46
CA ILE A 56 -7.80 7.67 -14.26
C ILE A 56 -7.19 8.80 -13.44
N MET A 57 -6.52 9.73 -14.12
CA MET A 57 -6.04 10.96 -13.51
C MET A 57 -7.04 12.05 -13.81
N VAL A 58 -7.63 12.67 -12.78
CA VAL A 58 -8.61 13.75 -12.94
C VAL A 58 -8.08 15.06 -12.37
N ASP A 59 -8.31 16.15 -13.09
CA ASP A 59 -8.01 17.49 -12.61
C ASP A 59 -9.26 18.39 -12.64
N PHE A 60 -9.20 19.52 -11.94
CA PHE A 60 -10.36 20.39 -11.74
C PHE A 60 -10.26 21.65 -12.60
N VAL A 61 -11.38 22.37 -12.75
CA VAL A 61 -11.31 23.76 -13.21
C VAL A 61 -10.56 24.58 -12.16
N ALA A 62 -9.57 25.35 -12.57
CA ALA A 62 -8.79 26.17 -11.65
C ALA A 62 -9.68 27.25 -11.02
N ASP A 63 -9.58 27.38 -9.70
CA ASP A 63 -10.23 28.42 -8.90
C ASP A 63 -9.19 29.09 -7.97
N ASN A 64 -9.63 30.13 -7.27
CA ASN A 64 -8.84 30.84 -6.26
C ASN A 64 -9.48 30.74 -4.87
N GLU A 65 -10.16 29.63 -4.61
CA GLU A 65 -10.93 29.48 -3.39
C GLU A 65 -10.07 29.20 -2.17
N SER A 66 -10.43 29.79 -1.03
CA SER A 66 -9.66 29.62 0.22
C SER A 66 -9.72 28.19 0.78
N ARG A 67 -10.64 27.36 0.28
CA ARG A 67 -10.84 25.97 0.69
C ARG A 67 -9.99 24.97 -0.10
N THR A 68 -9.21 25.42 -1.09
CA THR A 68 -8.38 24.58 -1.96
C THR A 68 -6.90 24.87 -1.73
N SER A 69 -6.05 23.85 -1.77
CA SER A 69 -4.62 24.00 -1.46
C SER A 69 -3.75 24.37 -2.67
N ASP A 70 -4.32 24.39 -3.89
CA ASP A 70 -3.67 24.75 -5.16
C ASP A 70 -4.77 24.94 -6.24
N SER A 71 -4.38 25.14 -7.50
CA SER A 71 -5.21 25.24 -8.71
C SER A 71 -6.00 23.98 -9.09
N GLY A 72 -5.83 22.87 -8.36
CA GLY A 72 -6.47 21.58 -8.69
C GLY A 72 -5.95 20.92 -9.97
N LYS A 73 -4.79 21.34 -10.46
CA LYS A 73 -4.11 20.79 -11.64
C LYS A 73 -2.96 19.86 -11.26
N PHE A 74 -2.70 18.85 -12.08
CA PHE A 74 -1.50 18.02 -11.92
C PHE A 74 -0.23 18.82 -12.20
N LEU A 75 0.76 18.69 -11.33
CA LEU A 75 2.11 19.20 -11.54
C LEU A 75 2.87 18.22 -12.44
N LEU A 76 2.71 18.36 -13.75
CA LEU A 76 3.36 17.50 -14.76
C LEU A 76 4.78 17.95 -15.12
N ARG A 77 5.20 19.13 -14.64
CA ARG A 77 6.56 19.62 -14.83
C ARG A 77 7.48 19.06 -13.73
N PRO A 78 8.66 18.54 -14.09
CA PRO A 78 9.65 18.18 -13.08
C PRO A 78 10.04 19.40 -12.23
N LEU A 79 9.97 19.26 -10.91
CA LEU A 79 10.41 20.26 -9.94
C LEU A 79 11.18 19.58 -8.82
N SER A 80 12.15 20.27 -8.23
CA SER A 80 12.90 19.77 -7.09
C SER A 80 12.06 19.81 -5.81
N GLY A 81 12.07 18.73 -5.03
CA GLY A 81 11.41 18.64 -3.74
C GLY A 81 11.98 17.47 -2.94
N ASN A 82 11.94 17.57 -1.61
CA ASN A 82 12.49 16.54 -0.73
C ASN A 82 11.53 15.36 -0.54
N LEU A 83 10.23 15.61 -0.63
CA LEU A 83 9.18 14.59 -0.49
C LEU A 83 8.26 14.67 -1.71
N ASP A 84 8.15 13.56 -2.42
CA ASP A 84 7.18 13.34 -3.49
C ASP A 84 7.23 14.35 -4.67
N PRO A 85 8.42 14.60 -5.25
CA PRO A 85 8.58 15.63 -6.28
C PRO A 85 7.81 15.27 -7.57
N PRO A 86 7.27 16.27 -8.29
CA PRO A 86 6.70 16.05 -9.61
C PRO A 86 7.81 15.68 -10.62
N PRO A 87 7.48 15.08 -11.79
CA PRO A 87 6.15 15.05 -12.41
C PRO A 87 5.19 14.04 -11.78
N HIS A 88 3.98 14.48 -11.46
CA HIS A 88 2.87 13.62 -11.02
C HIS A 88 2.09 13.07 -12.22
N ASP A 89 2.79 12.37 -13.09
CA ASP A 89 2.25 11.78 -14.32
C ASP A 89 1.78 10.32 -14.14
N ALA A 90 1.34 9.68 -15.22
CA ALA A 90 0.88 8.29 -15.16
C ALA A 90 1.98 7.31 -14.73
N ILE A 91 3.26 7.57 -15.05
CA ILE A 91 4.38 6.72 -14.64
C ILE A 91 4.56 6.81 -13.12
N TYR A 92 4.46 8.02 -12.57
CA TYR A 92 4.48 8.27 -11.15
C TYR A 92 3.38 7.49 -10.42
N PHE A 93 2.12 7.54 -10.89
CA PHE A 93 1.03 6.77 -10.29
C PHE A 93 1.15 5.25 -10.52
N GLN A 94 1.70 4.82 -11.65
CA GLN A 94 1.95 3.40 -11.93
C GLN A 94 2.95 2.78 -10.93
N LYS A 95 3.95 3.56 -10.46
CA LYS A 95 4.85 3.13 -9.37
C LYS A 95 4.12 2.96 -8.04
N LYS A 96 3.09 3.77 -7.76
CA LYS A 96 2.23 3.55 -6.57
C LYS A 96 1.44 2.25 -6.69
N PHE A 97 0.98 1.89 -7.88
CA PHE A 97 0.35 0.59 -8.13
C PHE A 97 1.33 -0.58 -7.94
N GLU A 98 2.60 -0.41 -8.31
CA GLU A 98 3.63 -1.40 -8.03
C GLU A 98 3.83 -1.59 -6.51
N PHE A 99 3.84 -0.51 -5.73
CA PHE A 99 3.85 -0.60 -4.28
C PHE A 99 2.64 -1.38 -3.74
N VAL A 100 1.42 -1.06 -4.19
CA VAL A 100 0.18 -1.75 -3.78
C VAL A 100 0.27 -3.25 -4.12
N ARG A 101 0.71 -3.59 -5.34
CA ARG A 101 0.94 -4.97 -5.77
C ARG A 101 1.91 -5.70 -4.83
N ASN A 102 3.04 -5.08 -4.52
CA ASN A 102 4.07 -5.69 -3.67
C ASN A 102 3.58 -5.88 -2.23
N TYR A 103 2.88 -4.88 -1.68
CA TYR A 103 2.29 -4.94 -0.35
C TYR A 103 1.27 -6.08 -0.25
N PHE A 104 0.25 -6.10 -1.11
CA PHE A 104 -0.81 -7.11 -1.05
C PHE A 104 -0.30 -8.50 -1.37
N ARG A 105 0.65 -8.66 -2.31
CA ARG A 105 1.30 -9.95 -2.55
C ARG A 105 2.04 -10.45 -1.29
N LYS A 106 2.75 -9.56 -0.58
CA LYS A 106 3.50 -9.93 0.63
C LYS A 106 2.59 -10.30 1.79
N VAL A 107 1.62 -9.46 2.14
CA VAL A 107 0.77 -9.68 3.32
C VAL A 107 -0.24 -10.80 3.12
N SER A 108 -0.62 -11.11 1.87
CA SER A 108 -1.49 -12.24 1.55
C SER A 108 -0.74 -13.57 1.37
N ASN A 109 0.60 -13.58 1.49
CA ASN A 109 1.44 -14.73 1.13
C ASN A 109 1.17 -15.24 -0.30
N GLY A 110 1.03 -14.32 -1.26
CA GLY A 110 0.78 -14.63 -2.67
C GLY A 110 -0.66 -15.05 -2.99
N LYS A 111 -1.58 -15.06 -2.02
CA LYS A 111 -2.99 -15.42 -2.25
C LYS A 111 -3.78 -14.34 -2.98
N LEU A 112 -3.33 -13.09 -2.92
CA LEU A 112 -3.91 -11.95 -3.64
C LEU A 112 -2.87 -11.31 -4.55
N ILE A 113 -3.18 -11.27 -5.84
CA ILE A 113 -2.43 -10.56 -6.87
C ILE A 113 -3.20 -9.30 -7.23
N VAL A 114 -2.56 -8.14 -7.11
CA VAL A 114 -3.13 -6.88 -7.59
C VAL A 114 -2.43 -6.49 -8.88
N SER A 115 -3.21 -6.27 -9.93
CA SER A 115 -2.75 -5.72 -11.20
C SER A 115 -3.52 -4.46 -11.49
N GLY A 116 -2.84 -3.40 -11.92
CA GLY A 116 -3.54 -2.19 -12.29
C GLY A 116 -2.83 -1.42 -13.38
N THR A 117 -3.61 -0.61 -14.08
CA THR A 117 -3.16 0.29 -15.14
C THR A 117 -3.66 1.69 -14.84
N VAL A 118 -2.81 2.69 -15.03
CA VAL A 118 -3.20 4.10 -15.04
C VAL A 118 -3.35 4.54 -16.50
N LEU A 119 -4.50 5.08 -16.87
CA LEU A 119 -4.71 5.65 -18.20
C LEU A 119 -3.85 6.92 -18.34
N ASN A 120 -3.01 6.96 -19.39
CA ASN A 120 -2.01 8.01 -19.59
C ASN A 120 -2.62 9.30 -20.19
N ARG A 121 -3.65 9.84 -19.55
CA ARG A 121 -4.30 11.10 -19.88
C ARG A 121 -4.87 11.73 -18.63
N VAL A 122 -4.68 13.04 -18.48
CA VAL A 122 -5.41 13.82 -17.48
C VAL A 122 -6.80 14.16 -18.04
N VAL A 123 -7.83 13.85 -17.27
CA VAL A 123 -9.24 14.10 -17.58
C VAL A 123 -9.68 15.33 -16.78
N SER A 124 -10.05 16.41 -17.46
CA SER A 124 -10.54 17.61 -16.78
C SER A 124 -12.02 17.51 -16.46
N LEU A 125 -12.35 17.75 -15.19
CA LEU A 125 -13.71 17.79 -14.69
C LEU A 125 -14.38 19.14 -15.02
N PRO A 126 -15.72 19.17 -15.11
CA PRO A 126 -16.45 20.38 -15.51
C PRO A 126 -16.51 21.46 -14.42
N LYS A 127 -16.18 21.13 -13.17
CA LYS A 127 -16.32 22.01 -12.01
C LYS A 127 -15.00 22.22 -11.28
N SER A 128 -14.99 23.22 -10.40
CA SER A 128 -13.84 23.50 -9.55
C SER A 128 -13.73 22.47 -8.43
N MET A 129 -12.58 22.41 -7.75
CA MET A 129 -12.38 21.44 -6.66
C MET A 129 -13.37 21.67 -5.51
N SER A 130 -13.71 22.93 -5.24
CA SER A 130 -14.58 23.30 -4.12
C SER A 130 -16.04 22.84 -4.30
N ASP A 131 -16.51 22.69 -5.55
CA ASP A 131 -17.84 22.17 -5.88
C ASP A 131 -18.02 20.69 -5.57
N TYR A 132 -16.92 19.94 -5.45
CA TYR A 132 -16.90 18.52 -5.12
C TYR A 132 -16.65 18.26 -3.62
N SER A 133 -16.44 19.30 -2.83
CA SER A 133 -16.19 19.19 -1.39
C SER A 133 -17.49 19.45 -0.62
N PRO A 134 -18.01 18.47 0.15
CA PRO A 134 -19.14 18.71 1.04
C PRO A 134 -18.81 19.82 2.04
N PRO A 135 -19.77 20.70 2.38
CA PRO A 135 -19.58 21.64 3.47
C PRO A 135 -19.46 20.89 4.81
N SER A 136 -18.79 21.49 5.78
CA SER A 136 -18.55 20.88 7.11
C SER A 136 -19.84 20.57 7.88
N THR A 137 -20.95 21.21 7.53
CA THR A 137 -22.28 20.98 8.09
C THR A 137 -23.09 19.93 7.34
N SER A 138 -22.58 19.40 6.23
CA SER A 138 -23.28 18.39 5.43
C SER A 138 -23.39 17.07 6.19
N THR A 139 -24.55 16.44 6.09
CA THR A 139 -24.80 15.07 6.56
C THR A 139 -24.76 14.06 5.41
N THR A 140 -24.42 14.50 4.20
CA THR A 140 -24.41 13.68 2.97
C THR A 140 -23.05 13.78 2.25
N PHE A 141 -22.78 12.82 1.36
CA PHE A 141 -21.59 12.80 0.51
C PHE A 141 -21.93 13.08 -0.96
N THR A 142 -22.97 13.87 -1.21
CA THR A 142 -23.51 14.11 -2.56
C THR A 142 -22.45 14.68 -3.51
N GLU A 143 -21.63 15.62 -3.02
CA GLU A 143 -20.58 16.29 -3.79
C GLU A 143 -19.44 15.32 -4.15
N VAL A 144 -19.08 14.42 -3.24
CA VAL A 144 -18.08 13.36 -3.49
C VAL A 144 -18.64 12.29 -4.44
N ALA A 145 -19.92 11.95 -4.31
CA ALA A 145 -20.57 11.07 -5.28
C ALA A 145 -20.57 11.69 -6.69
N GLN A 146 -20.82 13.00 -6.78
CA GLN A 146 -20.74 13.72 -8.05
C GLN A 146 -19.33 13.74 -8.63
N LEU A 147 -18.28 13.82 -7.80
CA LEU A 147 -16.90 13.69 -8.24
C LEU A 147 -16.66 12.34 -8.95
N ALA A 148 -17.13 11.24 -8.36
CA ALA A 148 -17.00 9.92 -8.97
C ALA A 148 -17.78 9.80 -10.28
N ILE A 149 -19.02 10.33 -10.32
CA ILE A 149 -19.87 10.33 -11.51
C ILE A 149 -19.22 11.12 -12.66
N ASP A 150 -18.81 12.37 -12.38
CA ASP A 150 -18.20 13.23 -13.40
C ASP A 150 -16.86 12.66 -13.88
N SER A 151 -16.05 12.09 -12.98
CA SER A 151 -14.78 11.47 -13.33
C SER A 151 -14.94 10.36 -14.37
N TRP A 152 -15.86 9.43 -14.14
CA TRP A 152 -16.09 8.33 -15.06
C TRP A 152 -16.82 8.76 -16.32
N ARG A 153 -17.79 9.68 -16.24
CA ARG A 153 -18.45 10.25 -17.41
C ARG A 153 -17.47 10.95 -18.34
N MET A 154 -16.57 11.77 -17.78
CA MET A 154 -15.56 12.46 -18.56
C MET A 154 -14.53 11.49 -19.13
N ALA A 155 -14.10 10.47 -18.37
CA ALA A 155 -13.20 9.45 -18.88
C ALA A 155 -13.81 8.65 -20.04
N ASP A 156 -15.06 8.20 -19.92
CA ASP A 156 -15.80 7.46 -20.95
C ASP A 156 -15.96 8.26 -22.26
N SER A 157 -16.07 9.59 -22.16
CA SER A 157 -16.12 10.45 -23.35
C SER A 157 -14.78 10.65 -24.07
N LEU A 158 -13.67 10.24 -23.47
CA LEU A 158 -12.30 10.50 -23.96
C LEU A 158 -11.55 9.24 -24.41
N PHE A 159 -12.02 8.05 -24.04
CA PHE A 159 -11.40 6.75 -24.30
C PHE A 159 -12.35 5.82 -25.05
#